data_AF-A0A5E4AFI3-F1
#
_entry.id   AF-A0A5E4AFI3-F1
#
_cell.length_a   1.000
_cell.length_b   1.000
_cell.length_c   1.000
_cell.angle_alpha   90.00
_cell.angle_beta   90.00
_cell.angle_gamma   90.00
#
_symmetry.space_group_name_H-M   'P 1'
#
loop_
_entity.id
_entity.type
_entity.pdbx_description
1 polymer ?
#
loop_
_entity_poly.entity_id
_entity_poly.type
_entity_poly.pdbx_seq_one_letter_code
_entity_poly.pdbx_strand_id
1 'polypeptide(L)'
;MLHIKKQSVLSVAAEGANVCRHGKLCWLQVATNSRVYLFDIFLLGSRAFNNGLQMILEDKRILKVIHDCRWLSDCLSHQYGIMLNNVFDTQVADVLQFSMETGGFLPNCISTLQENLTRHLKVAPKYLFFLEERQKLIRENPEVWFTRPLPPSLLKILALEATYLLPLRLVLMDEMMSDLTTLVDGYLNTYREGSADRLAGMEVCAPPFLQFLPLPHEGTMIPIHHNHSNFHGQT
;
A
#
# COMPACT_ATOMS: atom_id res chain seq x y z
N MET A 1 -19.09 4.12 13.45
CA MET A 1 -17.70 3.81 13.85
C MET A 1 -17.43 2.31 14.11
N LEU A 2 -18.31 1.58 14.80
CA LEU A 2 -18.13 0.14 15.12
C LEU A 2 -17.78 -0.76 13.93
N HIS A 3 -18.41 -0.57 12.77
CA HIS A 3 -18.11 -1.37 11.57
C HIS A 3 -16.66 -1.18 11.09
N ILE A 4 -16.19 0.07 11.03
CA ILE A 4 -14.84 0.41 10.57
C ILE A 4 -13.78 -0.14 11.53
N LYS A 5 -14.02 -0.03 12.85
CA LYS A 5 -13.09 -0.50 13.89
C LYS A 5 -12.87 -2.03 13.88
N LYS A 6 -13.79 -2.80 13.29
CA LYS A 6 -13.65 -4.26 13.15
C LYS A 6 -12.78 -4.69 11.98
N GLN A 7 -12.42 -3.77 11.09
CA GLN A 7 -11.60 -4.09 9.92
C GLN A 7 -10.13 -4.22 10.34
N SER A 8 -9.44 -5.22 9.81
CA SER A 8 -7.97 -5.32 9.91
C SER A 8 -7.26 -4.46 8.87
N VAL A 9 -7.90 -4.24 7.71
CA VAL A 9 -7.40 -3.42 6.61
C VAL A 9 -8.56 -2.57 6.08
N LEU A 10 -8.27 -1.30 5.83
CA LEU A 10 -9.18 -0.36 5.20
C LEU A 10 -8.38 0.64 4.36
N SER A 11 -8.99 1.29 3.39
CA SER A 11 -8.35 2.38 2.68
C SER A 11 -8.78 3.73 3.21
N VAL A 12 -7.88 4.71 3.11
CA VAL A 12 -8.13 6.10 3.47
C VAL A 12 -7.68 6.99 2.32
N ALA A 13 -8.54 7.92 1.94
CA ALA A 13 -8.20 9.03 1.07
C ALA A 13 -8.67 10.34 1.73
N ALA A 14 -8.22 11.46 1.19
CA ALA A 14 -8.59 12.78 1.69
C ALA A 14 -8.70 13.79 0.56
N GLU A 15 -9.63 14.73 0.72
CA GLU A 15 -9.84 15.79 -0.25
C GLU A 15 -10.03 17.15 0.43
N GLY A 16 -9.55 18.21 -0.21
CA GLY A 16 -9.62 19.57 0.29
C GLY A 16 -8.69 20.54 -0.44
N ALA A 17 -8.61 21.77 0.06
CA ALA A 17 -7.73 22.78 -0.54
C ALA A 17 -6.32 22.65 0.03
N ASN A 18 -5.36 22.21 -0.81
CA ASN A 18 -3.95 22.07 -0.47
C ASN A 18 -3.71 21.28 0.84
N VAL A 19 -4.25 20.06 0.94
CA VAL A 19 -4.24 19.24 2.17
C VAL A 19 -2.81 19.10 2.73
N CYS A 20 -2.50 19.88 3.76
CA CYS A 20 -1.22 19.89 4.48
C CYS A 20 -1.44 20.65 5.80
N ARG A 21 -0.38 20.94 6.57
CA ARG A 21 -0.46 21.71 7.82
C ARG A 21 -1.08 23.10 7.67
N HIS A 22 -1.00 23.73 6.49
CA HIS A 22 -1.55 25.07 6.23
C HIS A 22 -2.81 25.09 5.35
N GLY A 23 -3.19 23.94 4.78
CA GLY A 23 -4.38 23.85 3.94
C GLY A 23 -5.66 23.59 4.72
N LYS A 24 -6.66 23.08 4.02
CA LYS A 24 -7.95 22.74 4.60
C LYS A 24 -8.39 21.35 4.19
N LEU A 25 -8.54 20.46 5.17
CA LEU A 25 -9.16 19.15 4.99
C LEU A 25 -10.68 19.28 4.95
N CYS A 26 -11.30 18.85 3.85
CA CYS A 26 -12.74 18.96 3.64
C CYS A 26 -13.45 17.63 3.81
N TRP A 27 -12.88 16.57 3.26
CA TRP A 27 -13.44 15.24 3.23
C TRP A 27 -12.39 14.21 3.59
N LEU A 28 -12.79 13.25 4.42
CA LEU A 28 -12.01 12.04 4.66
C LEU A 28 -12.84 10.85 4.17
N GLN A 29 -12.27 10.05 3.29
CA GLN A 29 -12.92 8.85 2.78
C GLN A 29 -12.33 7.62 3.46
N VAL A 30 -13.18 6.70 3.86
CA VAL A 30 -12.77 5.40 4.41
C VAL A 30 -13.51 4.31 3.66
N ALA A 31 -12.80 3.46 2.92
CA ALA A 31 -13.42 2.29 2.30
C ALA A 31 -12.98 0.99 2.97
N THR A 32 -13.95 0.11 3.09
CA THR A 32 -13.83 -1.28 3.54
C THR A 32 -14.22 -2.18 2.37
N ASN A 33 -14.04 -3.50 2.49
CA ASN A 33 -14.42 -4.43 1.43
C ASN A 33 -15.91 -4.39 1.03
N SER A 34 -16.79 -3.84 1.88
CA SER A 34 -18.24 -3.83 1.64
C SER A 34 -18.88 -2.45 1.62
N ARG A 35 -18.20 -1.41 2.13
CA ARG A 35 -18.80 -0.09 2.37
C ARG A 35 -17.76 1.02 2.24
N VAL A 36 -18.19 2.15 1.68
CA VAL A 36 -17.45 3.41 1.68
C VAL A 36 -18.14 4.41 2.60
N TYR A 37 -17.35 5.10 3.40
CA TYR A 37 -17.78 6.14 4.32
C TYR A 37 -17.14 7.46 3.90
N LEU A 38 -17.96 8.50 3.77
CA LEU A 38 -17.50 9.86 3.47
C LEU A 38 -17.77 10.71 4.71
N PHE A 39 -16.69 11.21 5.32
CA PHE A 39 -16.77 12.08 6.49
C PHE A 39 -16.56 13.52 6.06
N ASP A 40 -17.56 14.35 6.30
CA ASP A 40 -17.50 15.80 6.07
C ASP A 40 -16.67 16.47 7.17
N ILE A 41 -15.36 16.47 7.02
CA ILE A 41 -14.43 17.05 7.99
C ILE A 41 -14.57 18.57 8.05
N PHE A 42 -14.94 19.21 6.94
CA PHE A 42 -15.18 20.66 6.91
C PHE A 42 -16.29 21.06 7.87
N LEU A 43 -17.41 20.32 7.86
CA LEU A 43 -18.56 20.58 8.73
C LEU A 43 -18.34 20.06 10.17
N LEU A 44 -17.79 18.86 10.31
CA LEU A 44 -17.66 18.19 11.61
C LEU A 44 -16.48 18.73 12.43
N GLY A 45 -15.41 19.16 11.77
CA GLY A 45 -14.16 19.57 12.38
C GLY A 45 -13.51 18.47 13.20
N SER A 46 -12.83 18.85 14.29
CA SER A 46 -12.18 17.92 15.23
C SER A 46 -13.14 16.88 15.84
N ARG A 47 -14.45 17.16 15.88
CA ARG A 47 -15.44 16.22 16.43
C ARG A 47 -15.50 14.91 15.63
N ALA A 48 -15.25 14.91 14.33
CA ALA A 48 -15.19 13.67 13.54
C ALA A 48 -14.10 12.73 14.08
N PHE A 49 -12.97 13.29 14.47
CA PHE A 49 -11.82 12.57 15.01
C PHE A 49 -12.03 12.13 16.46
N ASN A 50 -12.49 13.05 17.31
CA ASN A 50 -12.79 12.78 18.72
C ASN A 50 -13.88 11.71 18.88
N ASN A 51 -14.81 11.63 17.93
CA ASN A 51 -15.87 10.62 17.91
C ASN A 51 -15.46 9.29 17.25
N GLY A 52 -14.16 9.05 17.11
CA GLY A 52 -13.59 7.73 16.92
C GLY A 52 -12.75 7.53 15.64
N LEU A 53 -12.69 8.49 14.71
CA LEU A 53 -11.77 8.35 13.58
C LEU A 53 -10.30 8.38 14.04
N GLN A 54 -9.96 9.17 15.07
CA GLN A 54 -8.62 9.15 15.65
C GLN A 54 -8.24 7.74 16.11
N MET A 55 -9.14 7.07 16.83
CA MET A 55 -8.91 5.70 17.31
C MET A 55 -8.65 4.70 16.17
N ILE A 56 -9.11 4.96 14.94
CA ILE A 56 -8.89 4.09 13.79
C ILE A 56 -7.58 4.44 13.08
N LEU A 57 -7.34 5.74 12.87
CA LEU A 57 -6.14 6.24 12.17
C LEU A 57 -4.86 5.95 12.96
N GLU A 58 -4.94 5.99 14.30
CA GLU A 58 -3.79 5.74 15.19
C GLU A 58 -3.61 4.26 15.57
N ASP A 59 -4.61 3.38 15.37
CA ASP A 59 -4.52 1.96 15.76
C ASP A 59 -3.51 1.21 14.89
N LYS A 60 -2.48 0.66 15.53
CA LYS A 60 -1.41 -0.09 14.89
C LYS A 60 -1.87 -1.44 14.31
N ARG A 61 -3.04 -1.95 14.73
CA ARG A 61 -3.59 -3.24 14.26
C ARG A 61 -4.45 -3.08 13.01
N ILE A 62 -4.89 -1.86 12.70
CA ILE A 62 -5.67 -1.55 11.51
C ILE A 62 -4.70 -0.99 10.47
N LEU A 63 -4.54 -1.67 9.34
CA LEU A 63 -3.72 -1.19 8.23
C LEU A 63 -4.52 -0.15 7.42
N LYS A 64 -3.95 1.04 7.23
CA LYS A 64 -4.52 2.09 6.36
C LYS A 64 -3.85 2.04 5.00
N VAL A 65 -4.60 1.69 3.96
CA VAL A 65 -4.13 1.71 2.58
C VAL A 65 -4.36 3.11 2.01
N ILE A 66 -3.29 3.79 1.63
CA ILE A 66 -3.31 5.18 1.18
C ILE A 66 -2.48 5.29 -0.10
N HIS A 67 -2.77 6.26 -0.95
CA HIS A 67 -1.87 6.64 -2.04
C HIS A 67 -1.25 7.99 -1.70
N ASP A 68 0.08 8.04 -1.61
CA ASP A 68 0.83 9.24 -1.21
C ASP A 68 0.36 9.82 0.14
N CYS A 69 0.71 9.15 1.23
CA CYS A 69 0.25 9.51 2.56
C CYS A 69 0.91 10.76 3.16
N ARG A 70 1.93 11.35 2.49
CA ARG A 70 2.75 12.45 3.02
C ARG A 70 1.90 13.64 3.46
N TRP A 71 1.05 14.10 2.56
CA TRP A 71 0.20 15.28 2.73
C TRP A 71 -0.90 15.09 3.77
N LEU A 72 -1.54 13.92 3.75
CA LEU A 72 -2.54 13.57 4.74
C LEU A 72 -1.92 13.44 6.14
N SER A 73 -0.75 12.79 6.26
CA SER A 73 -0.03 12.67 7.52
C SER A 73 0.36 14.05 8.08
N ASP A 74 0.89 14.94 7.25
CA ASP A 74 1.24 16.31 7.65
C ASP A 74 0.02 17.09 8.16
N CYS A 75 -1.11 17.00 7.43
CA CYS A 75 -2.36 17.63 7.81
C CYS A 75 -2.90 17.09 9.14
N LEU A 76 -3.02 15.77 9.29
CA LEU A 76 -3.54 15.12 10.49
C LEU A 76 -2.72 15.47 11.74
N SER A 77 -1.39 15.41 11.64
CA SER A 77 -0.50 15.69 12.76
C SER A 77 -0.59 17.15 13.20
N HIS A 78 -0.50 18.10 12.28
CA HIS A 78 -0.38 19.52 12.64
C HIS A 78 -1.72 20.20 12.91
N GLN A 79 -2.79 19.79 12.24
CA GLN A 79 -4.10 20.44 12.39
C GLN A 79 -4.99 19.75 13.43
N TYR A 80 -4.81 18.44 13.64
CA TYR A 80 -5.71 17.64 14.47
C TYR A 80 -4.99 16.86 15.59
N GLY A 81 -3.65 16.89 15.64
CA GLY A 81 -2.87 16.17 16.65
C GLY A 81 -2.94 14.64 16.51
N ILE A 82 -3.20 14.14 15.30
CA ILE A 82 -3.42 12.71 15.03
C ILE A 82 -2.17 12.11 14.39
N MET A 83 -1.67 11.03 15.00
CA MET A 83 -0.49 10.30 14.53
C MET A 83 -0.88 9.09 13.69
N LEU A 84 -0.90 9.28 12.37
CA LEU A 84 -1.21 8.22 11.42
C LEU A 84 -0.20 7.06 11.56
N ASN A 85 -0.68 5.85 11.86
CA ASN A 85 0.16 4.66 12.12
C ASN A 85 -0.19 3.51 11.17
N ASN A 86 0.70 2.53 10.97
CA ASN A 86 0.43 1.31 10.19
C ASN A 86 -0.22 1.61 8.82
N VAL A 87 0.57 2.20 7.92
CA VAL A 87 0.14 2.61 6.58
C VAL A 87 0.77 1.69 5.53
N PHE A 88 -0.03 1.26 4.57
CA PHE A 88 0.46 0.75 3.29
C PHE A 88 0.30 1.86 2.26
N ASP A 89 1.40 2.44 1.81
CA ASP A 89 1.38 3.47 0.76
C ASP A 89 1.55 2.83 -0.61
N THR A 90 0.49 2.87 -1.41
CA THR A 90 0.46 2.31 -2.77
C THR A 90 1.39 3.01 -3.76
N GLN A 91 1.77 4.27 -3.50
CA GLN A 91 2.76 4.97 -4.32
C GLN A 91 4.18 4.49 -3.99
N VAL A 92 4.49 4.29 -2.71
CA VAL A 92 5.78 3.73 -2.29
C VAL A 92 5.91 2.27 -2.72
N ALA A 93 4.83 1.49 -2.65
CA ALA A 93 4.81 0.11 -3.14
C ALA A 93 5.08 0.01 -4.65
N ASP A 94 4.53 0.92 -5.48
CA ASP A 94 4.86 0.99 -6.92
C ASP A 94 6.35 1.29 -7.16
N VAL A 95 6.93 2.23 -6.40
CA VAL A 95 8.37 2.53 -6.47
C VAL A 95 9.22 1.32 -6.07
N LEU A 96 8.82 0.61 -5.01
CA LEU A 96 9.52 -0.60 -4.56
C LEU A 96 9.44 -1.70 -5.62
N GLN A 97 8.26 -1.92 -6.22
CA GLN A 97 8.07 -2.88 -7.29
C GLN A 97 8.95 -2.56 -8.50
N PHE A 98 8.97 -1.30 -8.94
CA PHE A 98 9.86 -0.86 -10.02
C PHE A 98 11.33 -1.15 -9.68
N SER A 99 11.73 -0.89 -8.43
CA SER A 99 13.10 -1.14 -7.99
C SER A 99 13.45 -2.64 -8.03
N MET A 100 12.54 -3.51 -7.60
CA MET A 100 12.72 -4.96 -7.69
C MET A 100 12.87 -5.43 -9.15
N GLU A 101 11.99 -4.96 -10.05
CA GLU A 101 12.01 -5.35 -11.47
C GLU A 101 13.26 -4.87 -12.23
N THR A 102 13.83 -3.75 -11.79
CA THR A 102 14.98 -3.13 -12.47
C THR A 102 16.32 -3.46 -11.82
N GLY A 103 16.34 -4.25 -10.74
CA GLY A 103 17.58 -4.60 -10.04
C GLY A 103 18.14 -3.48 -9.16
N GLY A 104 17.26 -2.66 -8.59
CA GLY A 104 17.60 -1.65 -7.57
C GLY A 104 17.54 -0.20 -8.03
N PHE A 105 17.14 0.09 -9.28
CA PHE A 105 16.97 1.47 -9.73
C PHE A 105 15.73 2.11 -9.13
N LEU A 106 15.72 3.45 -9.09
CA LEU A 106 14.54 4.24 -8.75
C LEU A 106 13.94 4.84 -10.03
N PRO A 107 12.61 5.01 -10.08
CA PRO A 107 11.98 5.62 -11.24
C PRO A 107 12.32 7.12 -11.31
N ASN A 108 12.43 7.65 -12.54
CA ASN A 108 12.70 9.08 -12.76
C ASN A 108 11.54 9.97 -12.32
N CYS A 109 10.31 9.45 -12.41
CA CYS A 109 9.08 10.14 -12.03
C CYS A 109 8.23 9.19 -11.18
N ILE A 110 7.50 9.76 -10.23
CA ILE A 110 6.56 9.01 -9.41
C ILE A 110 5.23 8.89 -10.15
N SER A 111 4.68 7.68 -10.20
CA SER A 111 3.39 7.42 -10.83
C SER A 111 2.23 8.01 -10.02
N THR A 112 1.26 8.56 -10.73
CA THR A 112 -0.04 8.96 -10.19
C THR A 112 -0.91 7.75 -9.85
N LEU A 113 -1.97 7.94 -9.05
CA LEU A 113 -2.94 6.89 -8.77
C LEU A 113 -3.56 6.34 -10.07
N GLN A 114 -3.89 7.21 -11.03
CA GLN A 114 -4.47 6.78 -12.31
C GLN A 114 -3.52 5.87 -13.10
N GLU A 115 -2.24 6.22 -13.16
CA GLU A 115 -1.21 5.39 -13.80
C GLU A 115 -1.07 4.05 -13.08
N ASN A 116 -1.07 4.03 -11.75
CA ASN A 116 -0.99 2.78 -10.99
C ASN A 116 -2.21 1.89 -11.20
N LEU A 117 -3.42 2.45 -11.22
CA LEU A 117 -4.64 1.67 -11.50
C LEU A 117 -4.66 1.12 -12.93
N THR A 118 -4.11 1.86 -13.90
CA THR A 118 -3.97 1.38 -15.28
C THR A 118 -2.92 0.28 -15.36
N ARG A 119 -1.75 0.49 -14.74
CA ARG A 119 -0.59 -0.42 -14.81
C ARG A 119 -0.86 -1.73 -14.10
N HIS A 120 -1.31 -1.69 -12.85
CA HIS A 120 -1.40 -2.89 -11.99
C HIS A 120 -2.78 -3.54 -12.08
N LEU A 121 -3.86 -2.77 -11.96
CA LEU A 121 -5.22 -3.32 -12.02
C LEU A 121 -5.78 -3.50 -13.43
N LYS A 122 -5.04 -3.08 -14.47
CA LYS A 122 -5.45 -3.14 -15.88
C LYS A 122 -6.81 -2.49 -16.14
N VAL A 123 -7.16 -1.46 -15.36
CA VAL A 123 -8.43 -0.74 -15.52
C VAL A 123 -8.37 0.09 -16.79
N ALA A 124 -9.36 -0.06 -17.67
CA ALA A 124 -9.42 0.71 -18.91
C ALA A 124 -9.55 2.23 -18.61
N PRO A 125 -8.83 3.12 -19.31
CA PRO A 125 -8.81 4.56 -19.02
C PRO A 125 -10.20 5.21 -18.93
N LYS A 126 -11.17 4.75 -19.74
CA LYS A 126 -12.56 5.24 -19.71
C LYS A 126 -13.24 5.13 -18.34
N TYR A 127 -12.81 4.19 -17.49
CA TYR A 127 -13.35 4.01 -16.13
C TYR A 127 -12.58 4.84 -15.08
N LEU A 128 -11.44 5.42 -15.45
CA LEU A 128 -10.59 6.23 -14.58
C LEU A 128 -10.71 7.74 -14.84
N PHE A 129 -11.56 8.15 -15.80
CA PHE A 129 -11.79 9.56 -16.13
C PHE A 129 -12.14 10.44 -14.92
N PHE A 130 -12.74 9.85 -13.89
CA PHE A 130 -13.07 10.53 -12.63
C PHE A 130 -11.83 11.09 -11.89
N LEU A 131 -10.64 10.48 -12.06
CA LEU A 131 -9.37 10.97 -11.50
C LEU A 131 -8.84 12.18 -12.29
N GLU A 132 -9.03 12.20 -13.61
CA GLU A 132 -8.70 13.37 -14.45
C GLU A 132 -9.62 14.54 -14.11
N GLU A 133 -10.92 14.29 -13.97
CA GLU A 133 -11.90 15.28 -13.51
C GLU A 133 -11.51 15.85 -12.15
N ARG A 134 -11.14 14.98 -11.20
CA ARG A 134 -10.64 15.39 -9.89
C ARG A 134 -9.40 16.29 -10.01
N GLN A 135 -8.39 15.89 -10.77
CA GLN A 135 -7.16 16.65 -10.93
C GLN A 135 -7.42 18.02 -11.60
N LYS A 136 -8.37 18.07 -12.54
CA LYS A 136 -8.83 19.32 -13.16
C LYS A 136 -9.48 20.24 -12.12
N LEU A 137 -10.38 19.72 -11.29
CA LEU A 137 -11.04 20.48 -10.22
C LEU A 137 -10.03 21.06 -9.22
N ILE A 138 -9.03 20.28 -8.80
CA ILE A 138 -7.98 20.75 -7.88
C ILE A 138 -7.20 21.93 -8.48
N ARG A 139 -6.95 21.93 -9.80
CA ARG A 139 -6.22 23.00 -10.49
C ARG A 139 -7.06 24.25 -10.75
N GLU A 140 -8.31 24.06 -11.15
CA GLU A 140 -9.16 25.17 -11.62
C GLU A 140 -9.97 25.81 -10.50
N ASN A 141 -10.50 25.02 -9.57
CA ASN A 141 -11.35 25.50 -8.49
C ASN A 141 -11.25 24.57 -7.26
N PRO A 142 -10.18 24.67 -6.46
CA PRO A 142 -10.03 23.85 -5.25
C PRO A 142 -11.11 24.15 -4.19
N GLU A 143 -11.78 25.30 -4.27
CA GLU A 143 -12.86 25.69 -3.36
C GLU A 143 -14.14 24.88 -3.57
N VAL A 144 -14.25 24.13 -4.67
CA VAL A 144 -15.39 23.22 -4.91
C VAL A 144 -15.60 22.26 -3.74
N TRP A 145 -14.53 21.87 -3.05
CA TRP A 145 -14.58 20.96 -1.90
C TRP A 145 -15.18 21.58 -0.63
N PHE A 146 -15.34 22.91 -0.58
CA PHE A 146 -16.05 23.62 0.48
C PHE A 146 -17.56 23.67 0.27
N THR A 147 -18.05 23.38 -0.94
CA THR A 147 -19.48 23.52 -1.29
C THR A 147 -20.36 22.53 -0.54
N ARG A 148 -21.53 22.98 -0.06
CA ARG A 148 -22.52 22.13 0.64
C ARG A 148 -23.95 22.43 0.15
N PRO A 149 -24.76 21.41 -0.16
CA PRO A 149 -24.40 19.99 -0.21
C PRO A 149 -23.39 19.69 -1.34
N LEU A 150 -22.51 18.72 -1.14
CA LEU A 150 -21.56 18.33 -2.18
C LEU A 150 -22.31 17.63 -3.33
N PRO A 151 -22.10 18.00 -4.59
CA PRO A 151 -22.77 17.37 -5.72
C PRO A 151 -22.57 15.83 -5.73
N PRO A 152 -23.60 15.05 -6.12
CA PRO A 152 -23.51 13.58 -6.15
C PRO A 152 -22.38 13.04 -7.04
N SER A 153 -22.05 13.74 -8.13
CA SER A 153 -20.91 13.41 -9.00
C SER A 153 -19.58 13.46 -8.25
N LEU A 154 -19.38 14.48 -7.40
CA LEU A 154 -18.18 14.61 -6.60
C LEU A 154 -18.15 13.58 -5.46
N LEU A 155 -19.28 13.29 -4.82
CA LEU A 155 -19.38 12.20 -3.84
C LEU A 155 -18.97 10.85 -4.47
N LYS A 156 -19.34 10.62 -5.74
CA LYS A 156 -18.93 9.43 -6.49
C LYS A 156 -17.42 9.39 -6.73
N ILE A 157 -16.79 10.51 -7.10
CA ILE A 157 -15.33 10.62 -7.23
C ILE A 157 -14.65 10.20 -5.92
N LEU A 158 -15.05 10.82 -4.80
CA LEU A 158 -14.50 10.53 -3.48
C LEU A 158 -14.64 9.04 -3.11
N ALA A 159 -15.80 8.45 -3.42
CA ALA A 159 -16.05 7.06 -3.11
C ALA A 159 -15.20 6.10 -3.96
N LEU A 160 -15.07 6.37 -5.26
CA LEU A 160 -14.28 5.53 -6.18
C LEU A 160 -12.80 5.57 -5.82
N GLU A 161 -12.24 6.75 -5.54
CA GLU A 161 -10.84 6.92 -5.16
C GLU A 161 -10.45 5.99 -4.01
N ALA A 162 -11.21 6.01 -2.90
CA ALA A 162 -10.96 5.12 -1.76
C ALA A 162 -11.19 3.64 -2.11
N THR A 163 -12.18 3.33 -2.95
CA THR A 163 -12.54 1.94 -3.29
C THR A 163 -11.41 1.21 -4.02
N TYR A 164 -10.72 1.89 -4.94
CA TYR A 164 -9.68 1.27 -5.75
C TYR A 164 -8.38 0.95 -4.99
N LEU A 165 -8.14 1.59 -3.84
CA LEU A 165 -6.90 1.39 -3.08
C LEU A 165 -6.76 -0.03 -2.50
N LEU A 166 -7.85 -0.64 -2.04
CA LEU A 166 -7.81 -2.00 -1.48
C LEU A 166 -7.38 -3.06 -2.51
N PRO A 167 -8.00 -3.17 -3.71
CA PRO A 167 -7.52 -4.11 -4.72
C PRO A 167 -6.14 -3.74 -5.25
N LEU A 168 -5.81 -2.44 -5.37
CA LEU A 168 -4.48 -2.02 -5.80
C LEU A 168 -3.39 -2.54 -4.85
N ARG A 169 -3.61 -2.45 -3.53
CA ARG A 169 -2.70 -3.04 -2.55
C ARG A 169 -2.49 -4.53 -2.76
N LEU A 170 -3.56 -5.29 -3.02
CA LEU A 170 -3.46 -6.73 -3.18
C LEU A 170 -2.58 -7.09 -4.37
N VAL A 171 -2.82 -6.46 -5.53
CA VAL A 171 -2.01 -6.70 -6.73
C VAL A 171 -0.57 -6.29 -6.53
N LEU A 172 -0.30 -5.13 -5.92
CA LEU A 172 1.07 -4.71 -5.61
C LEU A 172 1.77 -5.71 -4.67
N MET A 173 1.07 -6.26 -3.68
CA MET A 173 1.63 -7.29 -2.81
C MET A 173 1.92 -8.59 -3.55
N ASP A 174 1.02 -9.01 -4.45
CA ASP A 174 1.22 -10.21 -5.27
C ASP A 174 2.42 -10.05 -6.22
N GLU A 175 2.59 -8.87 -6.81
CA GLU A 175 3.74 -8.53 -7.67
C GLU A 175 5.05 -8.57 -6.88
N MET A 176 5.11 -7.94 -5.69
CA MET A 176 6.29 -7.97 -4.83
C MET A 176 6.63 -9.37 -4.30
N MET A 177 5.65 -10.27 -4.25
CA MET A 177 5.79 -11.66 -3.80
C MET A 177 5.84 -12.67 -4.96
N SER A 178 5.97 -12.20 -6.21
CA SER A 178 5.93 -13.07 -7.40
C SER A 178 7.09 -14.08 -7.44
N ASP A 179 8.27 -13.70 -6.97
CA ASP A 179 9.42 -14.60 -6.85
C ASP A 179 9.10 -15.79 -5.93
N LEU A 180 8.43 -15.55 -4.79
CA LEU A 180 8.02 -16.63 -3.90
C LEU A 180 7.09 -17.61 -4.62
N THR A 181 6.12 -17.09 -5.38
CA THR A 181 5.20 -17.93 -6.17
C THR A 181 5.97 -18.79 -7.18
N THR A 182 6.92 -18.18 -7.91
CA THR A 182 7.76 -18.88 -8.88
C THR A 182 8.59 -19.99 -8.24
N LEU A 183 9.16 -19.75 -7.06
CA LEU A 183 9.95 -20.75 -6.33
C LEU A 183 9.09 -21.89 -5.81
N VAL A 184 7.88 -21.59 -5.31
CA VAL A 184 6.92 -22.62 -4.90
C VAL A 184 6.50 -23.48 -6.09
N ASP A 185 6.26 -22.88 -7.26
CA ASP A 185 5.95 -23.64 -8.48
C ASP A 185 7.12 -24.54 -8.90
N GLY A 186 8.35 -24.02 -8.84
CA GLY A 186 9.57 -24.82 -9.04
C GLY A 186 9.67 -25.99 -8.07
N TYR A 187 9.34 -25.77 -6.79
CA TYR A 187 9.29 -26.83 -5.78
C TYR A 187 8.28 -27.91 -6.14
N LEU A 188 7.04 -27.52 -6.44
CA LEU A 188 5.96 -28.44 -6.76
C LEU A 188 6.27 -29.29 -8.00
N ASN A 189 6.82 -28.67 -9.06
CA ASN A 189 7.13 -29.37 -10.31
C ASN A 189 8.27 -30.38 -10.13
N THR A 190 9.27 -30.05 -9.31
CA THR A 190 10.39 -30.97 -9.00
C THR A 190 9.91 -32.32 -8.47
N TYR A 191 8.89 -32.33 -7.61
CA TYR A 191 8.34 -33.57 -7.05
C TYR A 191 7.30 -34.26 -7.94
N ARG A 192 6.60 -33.50 -8.80
CA ARG A 192 5.62 -34.07 -9.73
C ARG A 192 6.27 -34.76 -10.93
N GLU A 193 7.39 -34.22 -11.42
CA GLU A 193 8.05 -34.67 -12.65
C GLU A 193 9.24 -35.60 -12.37
N GLY A 194 9.64 -35.78 -11.10
CA GLY A 194 10.72 -36.69 -10.70
C GLY A 194 10.34 -38.17 -10.84
N SER A 195 11.26 -39.00 -11.31
CA SER A 195 11.08 -40.46 -11.33
C SER A 195 11.00 -41.03 -9.91
N ALA A 196 10.13 -42.04 -9.71
CA ALA A 196 9.85 -42.66 -8.41
C ALA A 196 11.10 -43.15 -7.65
N ASP A 197 12.18 -43.50 -8.36
CA ASP A 197 13.44 -43.99 -7.77
C ASP A 197 14.24 -42.94 -7.01
N ARG A 198 13.96 -41.63 -7.19
CA ARG A 198 14.69 -40.54 -6.50
C ARG A 198 14.12 -40.15 -5.13
N LEU A 199 12.96 -40.69 -4.76
CA LEU A 199 12.26 -40.34 -3.53
C LEU A 199 12.78 -41.07 -2.27
N ALA A 200 13.63 -42.09 -2.44
CA ALA A 200 14.07 -42.95 -1.33
C ALA A 200 15.32 -42.46 -0.57
N GLY A 201 15.93 -41.33 -0.96
CA GLY A 201 17.22 -40.91 -0.38
C GLY A 201 17.45 -39.41 -0.23
N MET A 202 16.42 -38.57 -0.36
CA MET A 202 16.60 -37.12 -0.24
C MET A 202 16.64 -36.70 1.22
N GLU A 203 17.86 -36.48 1.75
CA GLU A 203 18.06 -35.52 2.83
C GLU A 203 17.36 -34.20 2.47
N VAL A 204 16.84 -33.51 3.49
CA VAL A 204 16.16 -32.20 3.38
C VAL A 204 17.18 -31.11 3.02
N CYS A 205 17.85 -31.24 1.89
CA CYS A 205 18.68 -30.21 1.30
C CYS A 205 17.81 -29.22 0.55
N ALA A 206 18.20 -27.94 0.60
CA ALA A 206 17.57 -26.91 -0.21
C ALA A 206 17.58 -27.37 -1.68
N PRO A 207 16.41 -27.54 -2.31
CA PRO A 207 16.35 -28.02 -3.69
C PRO A 207 17.15 -27.10 -4.61
N PRO A 208 17.75 -27.62 -5.70
CA PRO A 208 18.71 -26.89 -6.52
C PRO A 208 18.23 -25.53 -7.01
N PHE A 209 16.92 -25.34 -7.23
CA PHE A 209 16.36 -24.07 -7.69
C PHE A 209 16.37 -22.97 -6.59
N LEU A 210 16.40 -23.31 -5.30
CA LEU A 210 16.58 -22.34 -4.21
C LEU A 210 18.02 -21.82 -4.10
N GLN A 211 18.99 -22.49 -4.75
CA GLN A 211 20.37 -22.00 -4.84
C GLN A 211 20.53 -20.86 -5.86
N PHE A 212 19.50 -20.61 -6.68
CA PHE A 212 19.44 -19.52 -7.67
C PHE A 212 18.48 -18.40 -7.26
N LEU A 213 18.15 -18.30 -5.96
CA LEU A 213 17.55 -17.07 -5.44
C LEU A 213 18.38 -15.88 -5.92
N PRO A 214 17.77 -14.85 -6.55
CA PRO A 214 18.49 -13.62 -6.81
C PRO A 214 18.94 -13.07 -5.46
N LEU A 215 20.22 -13.26 -5.15
CA LEU A 215 20.85 -12.57 -4.03
C LEU A 215 20.63 -11.08 -4.29
N PRO A 216 20.25 -10.27 -3.28
CA PRO A 216 20.29 -8.83 -3.44
C PRO A 216 21.71 -8.48 -3.89
N HIS A 217 21.82 -7.98 -5.12
CA HIS A 217 23.08 -7.72 -5.77
C HIS A 217 24.00 -6.92 -4.83
N GLU A 218 25.23 -7.38 -4.73
CA GLU A 218 26.30 -6.84 -3.89
C GLU A 218 26.40 -5.32 -4.01
N GLY A 219 25.98 -4.64 -2.94
CA GLY A 219 26.21 -3.22 -2.72
C GLY A 219 26.82 -2.91 -1.36
N THR A 220 27.16 -3.91 -0.53
CA THR A 220 28.01 -3.73 0.66
C THR A 220 28.56 -5.10 1.12
N MET A 221 29.86 -5.33 0.97
CA MET A 221 30.56 -6.47 1.58
C MET A 221 30.55 -6.31 3.11
N ILE A 222 29.96 -7.25 3.84
CA ILE A 222 30.24 -7.46 5.27
C ILE A 222 31.06 -8.76 5.36
N PRO A 223 32.36 -8.72 5.74
CA PRO A 223 33.12 -9.94 5.93
C PRO A 223 32.59 -10.67 7.18
N ILE A 224 32.04 -11.87 6.98
CA ILE A 224 31.76 -12.81 8.07
C ILE A 224 33.10 -13.47 8.43
N HIS A 225 33.78 -12.96 9.46
CA HIS A 225 34.89 -13.69 10.07
C HIS A 225 34.34 -14.94 10.77
N HIS A 226 34.64 -16.11 10.22
CA HIS A 226 34.54 -17.37 10.95
C HIS A 226 35.59 -17.38 12.06
N ASN A 227 35.16 -17.11 13.29
CA ASN A 227 35.96 -17.42 14.47
C ASN A 227 35.74 -18.92 14.79
N HIS A 228 36.66 -19.76 14.32
CA HIS A 228 36.84 -21.10 14.88
C HIS A 228 37.58 -20.96 16.21
N SER A 229 36.85 -20.89 17.33
CA SER A 229 37.39 -21.29 18.63
C SER A 229 36.90 -22.70 18.95
N ASN A 230 37.77 -23.67 18.67
CA ASN A 230 37.64 -25.04 19.15
C ASN A 230 37.68 -25.04 20.69
N PHE A 231 36.53 -25.27 21.33
CA PHE A 231 36.49 -25.89 22.65
C PHE A 231 36.56 -27.40 22.44
N HIS A 232 37.74 -27.98 22.68
CA HIS A 232 37.85 -29.40 23.03
C HIS A 232 38.14 -29.46 24.53
N GLY A 233 37.13 -29.87 25.29
CA GLY A 233 37.35 -30.49 26.59
C GLY A 233 37.79 -31.93 26.38
N GLN A 234 38.85 -32.33 27.07
CA GLN A 234 39.09 -33.71 27.45
C GLN A 234 39.48 -33.73 28.93
N THR A 235 38.66 -34.47 29.69
CA THR A 235 38.92 -35.25 30.91
C THR A 235 39.97 -34.77 31.89
#